data_AF-A0A101U224-F1
#
_entry.id   AF-A0A101U224-F1
#
_cell.length_a   1.000
_cell.length_b   1.000
_cell.length_c   1.000
_cell.angle_alpha   90.00
_cell.angle_beta   90.00
_cell.angle_gamma   90.00
#
_symmetry.space_group_name_H-M   'P 1'
#
loop_
_entity.id
_entity.type
_entity.pdbx_description
1 polymer ?
#
loop_
_entity_poly.entity_id
_entity_poly.type
_entity_poly.pdbx_seq_one_letter_code
_entity_poly.pdbx_strand_id
1 'polypeptide(L)' 'MPVLVLLAEHGRAHDAVKVADRARRMLSQGEVALLPGATHHSLPLTAPKQLDDRLMAFLG' A
#
# COMPACT_ATOMS: atom_id res chain seq x y z
N MET A 1 -4.04 -16.32 -7.16
CA MET A 1 -3.58 -15.91 -5.83
C MET A 1 -3.97 -14.46 -5.61
N PRO A 2 -4.68 -14.12 -4.53
CA PRO A 2 -4.97 -12.72 -4.21
C PRO A 2 -3.67 -12.01 -3.83
N VAL A 3 -3.55 -10.73 -4.21
CA VAL A 3 -2.37 -9.89 -3.91
C VAL A 3 -2.84 -8.52 -3.47
N LEU A 4 -2.32 -8.06 -2.32
CA LEU A 4 -2.47 -6.70 -1.83
C LEU A 4 -1.13 -5.98 -1.90
N VAL A 5 -1.12 -4.78 -2.48
CA VAL A 5 0.02 -3.86 -2.53
C VAL A 5 -0.34 -2.59 -1.77
N LEU A 6 0.39 -2.32 -0.69
CA LEU A 6 0.26 -1.10 0.11
C LEU A 6 1.52 -0.24 -0.03
N LEU A 7 1.33 1.04 -0.32
CA LEU A 7 2.42 1.99 -0.56
C LEU A 7 2.27 3.21 0.34
N ALA A 8 3.36 3.66 0.94
CA ALA A 8 3.41 4.94 1.64
C ALA A 8 3.35 6.10 0.64
N GLU A 9 2.39 7.01 0.77
CA GLU A 9 2.27 8.19 -0.11
C GLU A 9 3.56 9.01 -0.16
N HIS A 10 4.20 9.21 0.99
CA HIS A 10 5.43 9.98 1.17
C HIS A 10 6.65 9.07 1.40
N GLY A 11 6.62 7.84 0.87
CA GLY A 11 7.78 6.95 0.88
C GLY A 11 8.91 7.51 0.00
N ARG A 12 10.15 7.54 0.52
CA ARG A 12 11.32 8.04 -0.23
C ARG A 12 12.04 6.97 -1.07
N ALA A 13 11.73 5.70 -0.85
CA ALA A 13 12.38 4.58 -1.55
C ALA A 13 12.02 4.54 -3.04
N HIS A 14 10.75 4.83 -3.37
CA HIS A 14 10.22 4.81 -4.73
C HIS A 14 9.17 5.92 -4.90
N ASP A 15 8.93 6.34 -6.14
CA ASP A 15 7.77 7.15 -6.49
C ASP A 15 6.49 6.30 -6.34
N ALA A 16 5.79 6.50 -5.22
CA ALA A 16 4.68 5.65 -4.81
C ALA A 16 3.53 5.66 -5.83
N VAL A 17 3.27 6.81 -6.48
CA VAL A 17 2.22 6.93 -7.50
C VAL A 17 2.58 6.11 -8.73
N LYS A 18 3.81 6.24 -9.24
CA LYS A 18 4.25 5.44 -10.40
C LYS A 18 4.26 3.94 -10.12
N VAL A 19 4.66 3.54 -8.91
CA VAL A 19 4.62 2.13 -8.50
C VAL A 19 3.18 1.63 -8.42
N ALA A 20 2.26 2.39 -7.82
CA ALA A 20 0.85 2.03 -7.74
C ALA A 20 0.24 1.81 -9.13
N ASP A 21 0.48 2.73 -10.05
CA ASP A 21 -0.05 2.64 -11.41
C ASP A 21 0.50 1.45 -12.18
N ARG A 22 1.79 1.13 -11.99
CA ARG A 22 2.39 -0.07 -12.58
C ARG A 22 1.82 -1.34 -11.97
N ALA A 23 1.65 -1.38 -10.64
CA ALA A 23 1.07 -2.52 -9.95
C ALA A 23 -0.36 -2.80 -10.43
N ARG A 24 -1.21 -1.77 -10.56
CA ARG A 24 -2.58 -1.90 -11.09
C ARG A 24 -2.61 -2.48 -12.51
N ARG A 25 -1.66 -2.10 -13.37
CA ARG A 25 -1.57 -2.65 -14.73
C ARG A 25 -1.09 -4.11 -14.77
N MET A 26 -0.18 -4.48 -13.88
CA MET A 26 0.43 -5.82 -13.86
C MET A 26 -0.40 -6.84 -13.09
N LEU A 27 -1.15 -6.40 -12.09
CA LEU A 27 -1.97 -7.24 -11.20
C LEU A 27 -3.45 -6.99 -11.51
N SER A 28 -3.95 -7.60 -12.59
CA SER A 28 -5.32 -7.40 -13.07
C SER A 28 -6.41 -7.76 -12.05
N GLN A 29 -6.08 -8.56 -11.03
CA GLN A 29 -6.95 -8.94 -9.92
C GLN A 29 -6.38 -8.56 -8.55
N GLY A 30 -5.34 -7.71 -8.52
CA GLY A 30 -4.69 -7.28 -7.29
C GLY A 30 -5.28 -5.99 -6.74
N GLU A 31 -5.26 -5.86 -5.42
CA GLU A 31 -5.62 -4.63 -4.73
C GLU A 31 -4.38 -3.74 -4.56
N VAL A 32 -4.52 -2.45 -4.86
CA VAL A 32 -3.41 -1.49 -4.78
C VAL A 32 -3.88 -0.20 -4.12
N ALA A 33 -3.30 0.12 -2.96
CA ALA A 33 -3.63 1.32 -2.20
C ALA A 33 -2.38 2.12 -1.81
N LEU A 34 -2.53 3.44 -1.90
CA LEU A 34 -1.63 4.41 -1.26
C LEU A 34 -2.20 4.72 0.12
N LEU A 35 -1.35 4.72 1.14
CA LEU A 35 -1.68 5.09 2.51
C LEU A 35 -1.38 6.58 2.70
N PRO A 36 -2.40 7.45 2.80
CA PRO A 36 -2.21 8.89 2.86
C PRO A 36 -1.42 9.32 4.09
N GLY A 37 -0.53 10.29 3.92
CA GLY A 37 0.33 10.81 4.99
C GLY A 37 1.41 9.82 5.47
N ALA A 38 1.40 8.57 5.02
CA ALA A 38 2.39 7.60 5.42
C ALA A 38 3.74 7.86 4.73
N THR A 39 4.82 7.72 5.49
CA THR A 39 6.20 7.61 5.03
C THR A 39 6.66 6.15 5.10
N HIS A 40 7.83 5.85 4.55
CA HIS A 40 8.41 4.51 4.64
C HIS A 40 8.56 4.01 6.09
N HIS A 41 8.97 4.90 7.00
CA HIS A 41 9.17 4.55 8.41
C HIS A 41 7.89 4.64 9.25
N SER A 42 6.82 5.28 8.76
CA SER A 42 5.55 5.34 9.47
C SER A 42 4.70 4.09 9.25
N LEU A 43 4.86 3.39 8.12
CA LEU A 43 4.10 2.16 7.86
C LEU A 43 4.29 1.12 8.98
N PRO A 44 5.52 0.86 9.47
CA PRO A 44 5.71 -0.11 10.55
C PRO A 44 5.38 0.43 11.95
N LEU A 45 5.16 1.75 12.14
CA LEU A 45 5.22 2.37 13.46
C LEU A 45 4.10 3.36 13.80
N THR A 46 3.67 4.23 12.88
CA THR A 46 2.85 5.42 13.21
C THR A 46 1.56 5.58 12.41
N ALA A 47 1.35 4.80 11.35
CA ALA A 47 0.04 4.69 10.69
C ALA A 47 -0.58 3.27 10.79
N PRO A 48 -0.49 2.57 11.94
CA PRO A 48 -0.88 1.17 12.03
C PRO A 48 -2.36 0.97 11.72
N LYS A 49 -3.25 1.84 12.22
CA LYS A 49 -4.69 1.63 12.02
C LYS A 49 -5.12 1.48 10.55
N GLN A 50 -4.68 2.37 9.66
CA GLN A 50 -5.06 2.27 8.24
C GLN A 50 -4.40 1.07 7.54
N LEU A 51 -3.17 0.73 7.94
CA LEU A 51 -2.46 -0.45 7.47
C LEU A 51 -3.19 -1.73 7.92
N ASP A 52 -3.48 -1.84 9.22
CA ASP A 52 -4.14 -2.97 9.86
C ASP A 52 -5.56 -3.16 9.31
N ASP A 53 -6.36 -2.10 9.22
CA ASP A 53 -7.72 -2.16 8.66
C ASP A 53 -7.70 -2.75 7.24
N ARG A 54 -6.69 -2.40 6.41
CA ARG A 54 -6.53 -2.92 5.04
C ARG A 54 -6.04 -4.37 5.03
N LEU A 55 -5.08 -4.71 5.89
CA LEU A 55 -4.57 -6.07 6.01
C LEU A 55 -5.67 -7.03 6.46
N MET A 56 -6.44 -6.65 7.49
CA MET A 56 -7.54 -7.46 8.00
C MET A 56 -8.62 -7.64 6.94
N ALA A 57 -9.02 -6.57 6.24
CA ALA A 57 -9.99 -6.67 5.15
C ALA A 57 -9.54 -7.63 4.02
N PHE A 58 -8.24 -7.68 3.73
CA PHE A 58 -7.69 -8.56 2.69
C PHE A 58 -7.56 -10.02 3.14
N LEU A 59 -7.26 -10.25 4.42
CA LEU A 59 -7.04 -11.60 4.96
C LEU A 59 -8.34 -12.34 5.32
N GLY A 60 -9.44 -11.61 5.53
CA GLY A 60 -10.73 -12.18 5.95
C GLY A 60 -10.84 -12.26 7.47
#